data_AF-A0A2G6LA60-F1
#
_entry.id   AF-A0A2G6LA60-F1
#
_cell.length_a   1.000
_cell.length_b   1.000
_cell.length_c   1.000
_cell.angle_alpha   90.00
_cell.angle_beta   90.00
_cell.angle_gamma   90.00
#
_symmetry.space_group_name_H-M   'P 1'
#
loop_
_entity.id
_entity.type
_entity.pdbx_description
1 polymer ?
#
loop_
_entity_poly.entity_id
_entity_poly.type
_entity_poly.pdbx_seq_one_letter_code
_entity_poly.pdbx_strand_id
1 'polypeptide(L)'
;NESFERIYRVHVNTLEMLAAFLPSLFIAGNHWSPVVVSVFGLIYLIGRFVYWRAYISNPDKRRFGFMLSMLPTLALIIMAISGVIFAMWSAH
;
A
#
# COMPACT_ATOMS: atom_id res chain seq x y z
N ASN A 1 -4.35 -24.55 15.18
CA ASN A 1 -2.93 -24.65 14.76
C ASN A 1 -2.40 -23.23 14.61
N GLU A 2 -1.55 -22.78 15.53
CA GLU A 2 -1.11 -21.38 15.64
C GLU A 2 -0.47 -20.84 14.34
N SER A 3 0.26 -21.68 13.60
CA SER A 3 0.90 -21.30 12.34
C SER A 3 -0.11 -20.93 11.26
N PHE A 4 -1.23 -21.65 11.18
CA PHE A 4 -2.31 -21.34 10.23
C PHE A 4 -2.94 -19.99 10.54
N GLU A 5 -3.23 -19.70 11.81
CA GLU A 5 -3.81 -18.42 12.22
C GLU A 5 -2.89 -17.24 11.90
N ARG A 6 -1.58 -17.41 12.04
CA ARG A 6 -0.61 -16.37 11.66
C ARG A 6 -0.64 -16.08 10.15
N ILE A 7 -0.67 -17.12 9.31
CA ILE A 7 -0.77 -16.97 7.85
C ILE A 7 -2.10 -16.33 7.47
N TYR A 8 -3.20 -16.78 8.07
CA TYR A 8 -4.53 -16.21 7.84
C TYR A 8 -4.59 -14.71 8.19
N ARG A 9 -4.02 -14.30 9.32
CA ARG A 9 -3.94 -12.87 9.71
C ARG A 9 -3.12 -12.04 8.72
N VAL A 10 -2.02 -12.58 8.18
CA VAL A 10 -1.24 -11.89 7.13
C VAL A 10 -2.06 -11.73 5.85
N HIS A 11 -2.79 -12.77 5.46
CA HIS A 11 -3.64 -12.74 4.27
C HIS A 11 -4.76 -11.69 4.40
N VAL A 12 -5.53 -11.73 5.48
CA VAL A 12 -6.62 -10.78 5.73
C VAL A 12 -6.10 -9.34 5.78
N ASN A 13 -4.99 -9.08 6.49
CA ASN A 13 -4.40 -7.74 6.52
C ASN A 13 -3.93 -7.25 5.14
N THR A 14 -3.48 -8.17 4.29
CA THR A 14 -3.08 -7.84 2.92
C THR A 14 -4.30 -7.50 2.07
N LEU A 15 -5.41 -8.22 2.22
CA LEU A 15 -6.67 -7.88 1.56
C LEU A 15 -7.21 -6.51 2.00
N GLU A 16 -7.22 -6.24 3.30
CA GLU A 16 -7.63 -4.94 3.85
C GLU A 16 -6.82 -3.79 3.26
N MET A 17 -5.52 -3.97 3.10
CA MET A 17 -4.66 -2.94 2.53
C MET A 17 -4.73 -2.84 1.01
N LEU A 18 -4.95 -3.93 0.29
CA LEU A 18 -5.21 -3.89 -1.15
C LEU A 18 -6.45 -3.04 -1.48
N ALA A 19 -7.47 -3.08 -0.63
CA ALA A 19 -8.69 -2.29 -0.81
C ALA A 19 -8.42 -0.77 -0.84
N ALA A 20 -7.43 -0.28 -0.08
CA ALA A 20 -7.01 1.12 -0.13
C ALA A 20 -5.92 1.38 -1.19
N PHE A 21 -4.97 0.45 -1.33
CA PHE A 21 -3.83 0.59 -2.22
C PHE A 21 -4.21 0.62 -3.70
N LEU A 22 -5.01 -0.34 -4.17
CA LEU A 22 -5.29 -0.46 -5.60
C LEU A 22 -6.04 0.75 -6.17
N PRO A 23 -7.16 1.24 -5.58
CA PRO A 23 -7.83 2.43 -6.09
C PRO A 23 -6.91 3.65 -6.11
N SER A 24 -6.12 3.83 -5.05
CA SER A 24 -5.19 4.95 -4.93
C SER A 24 -4.08 4.90 -5.97
N LEU A 25 -3.53 3.71 -6.24
CA LEU A 25 -2.52 3.49 -7.28
C LEU A 25 -3.08 3.82 -8.66
N PHE A 26 -4.28 3.33 -8.99
CA PHE A 26 -4.89 3.57 -10.30
C PHE A 26 -5.26 5.04 -10.51
N ILE A 27 -5.87 5.69 -9.51
CA ILE A 27 -6.22 7.11 -9.63
C ILE A 27 -4.95 7.96 -9.72
N ALA A 28 -3.96 7.74 -8.82
CA ALA A 28 -2.70 8.47 -8.88
C ALA A 28 -1.98 8.26 -10.24
N GLY A 29 -2.00 7.04 -10.79
CA GLY A 29 -1.40 6.71 -12.08
C GLY A 29 -2.02 7.43 -13.28
N ASN A 30 -3.28 7.86 -13.19
CA ASN A 30 -3.93 8.65 -14.23
C ASN A 30 -3.60 10.15 -14.16
N HIS A 31 -3.27 10.66 -12.97
CA HIS A 31 -3.08 12.09 -12.74
C HIS A 31 -1.61 12.50 -12.52
N TRP A 32 -0.72 11.56 -12.21
CA TRP A 32 0.69 11.81 -11.89
C TRP A 32 1.63 11.02 -12.80
N SER A 33 2.93 11.35 -12.72
CA SER A 33 3.98 10.61 -13.45
C SER A 33 3.90 9.10 -13.17
N PRO A 34 3.76 8.26 -14.22
CA PRO A 34 3.69 6.81 -14.07
C PRO A 34 4.92 6.24 -13.37
N VAL A 35 6.10 6.85 -13.55
CA VAL A 35 7.35 6.42 -12.91
C VAL A 35 7.28 6.61 -11.40
N VAL A 36 6.83 7.78 -10.94
CA VAL A 36 6.72 8.10 -9.51
C VAL A 36 5.71 7.17 -8.83
N VAL A 37 4.53 7.01 -9.43
CA VAL A 37 3.48 6.12 -8.92
C VAL A 37 3.96 4.67 -8.84
N SER A 38 4.69 4.20 -9.84
CA SER A 38 5.25 2.85 -9.88
C SER A 38 6.29 2.62 -8.76
N VAL A 39 7.09 3.63 -8.41
CA VAL A 39 8.05 3.54 -7.29
C VAL A 39 7.31 3.32 -5.96
N PHE A 40 6.23 4.07 -5.69
CA PHE A 40 5.42 3.83 -4.49
C PHE A 40 4.77 2.44 -4.48
N GLY A 41 4.30 1.98 -5.64
CA GLY A 41 3.80 0.61 -5.80
C GLY A 41 4.87 -0.45 -5.48
N LEU A 42 6.11 -0.26 -5.93
CA LEU A 42 7.22 -1.15 -5.63
C LEU A 42 7.55 -1.19 -4.14
N ILE A 43 7.61 -0.02 -3.47
CA ILE A 43 7.87 0.05 -2.02
C ILE A 43 6.79 -0.70 -1.24
N TYR A 44 5.51 -0.57 -1.63
CA TYR A 44 4.42 -1.33 -1.04
C TYR A 44 4.63 -2.85 -1.16
N LEU A 45 4.99 -3.35 -2.35
CA LEU A 45 5.23 -4.78 -2.58
C LEU A 45 6.39 -5.31 -1.73
N ILE A 46 7.48 -4.56 -1.64
CA ILE A 46 8.61 -4.91 -0.77
C ILE A 46 8.16 -4.93 0.71
N GLY A 47 7.40 -3.92 1.15
CA GLY A 47 6.82 -3.86 2.48
C GLY A 47 5.97 -5.09 2.82
N ARG A 48 5.16 -5.56 1.87
CA ARG A 48 4.34 -6.78 2.02
C ARG A 48 5.18 -8.04 2.18
N PHE A 49 6.25 -8.17 1.40
CA PHE A 49 7.16 -9.30 1.53
C PHE A 49 7.86 -9.32 2.89
N VAL A 50 8.32 -8.15 3.36
CA VAL A 50 8.93 -7.99 4.68
C VAL A 50 7.93 -8.27 5.80
N TYR A 51 6.70 -7.76 5.68
CA TYR A 51 5.63 -7.97 6.66
C TYR A 51 5.31 -9.47 6.83
N TRP A 52 5.12 -10.19 5.72
CA TRP A 52 4.86 -11.63 5.75
C TRP A 52 5.99 -12.40 6.44
N ARG A 53 7.24 -12.17 6.04
CA ARG A 53 8.42 -12.80 6.65
C ARG A 53 8.54 -12.49 8.15
N ALA A 54 8.34 -11.23 8.54
CA ALA A 54 8.42 -10.81 9.94
C ALA A 54 7.32 -11.44 10.78
N TYR A 55 6.09 -11.53 10.26
CA TYR A 55 4.95 -12.09 11.00
C TYR A 55 5.12 -13.60 11.30
N ILE A 56 5.78 -14.33 10.40
CA ILE A 56 6.05 -15.76 10.60
C ILE A 56 7.24 -15.98 11.54
N SER A 57 8.30 -15.18 11.41
CA SER A 57 9.56 -15.40 12.12
C SER A 57 9.63 -14.75 13.50
N ASN A 58 9.27 -13.47 13.63
CA ASN A 58 9.43 -12.72 14.87
C ASN A 58 8.38 -11.59 14.99
N PRO A 59 7.37 -11.72 15.87
CA PRO A 59 6.25 -10.79 15.98
C PRO A 59 6.63 -9.33 16.20
N ASP A 60 7.78 -9.05 16.82
CA ASP A 60 8.20 -7.67 17.13
C ASP A 60 8.62 -6.88 15.88
N LYS A 61 9.03 -7.56 14.80
CA LYS A 61 9.43 -6.91 13.53
C LYS A 61 8.25 -6.58 12.60
N ARG A 62 7.02 -6.99 12.95
CA ARG A 62 5.83 -6.79 12.11
C ARG A 62 5.50 -5.30 11.87
N ARG A 63 5.83 -4.42 12.82
CA ARG A 63 5.56 -2.98 12.73
C ARG A 63 6.30 -2.33 11.56
N PHE A 64 7.55 -2.74 11.33
CA PHE A 64 8.38 -2.18 10.26
C PHE A 64 7.84 -2.55 8.87
N GLY A 65 7.55 -3.83 8.63
CA GLY A 65 6.93 -4.27 7.37
C GLY A 65 5.55 -3.65 7.13
N PHE A 66 4.78 -3.43 8.20
CA PHE A 66 3.50 -2.73 8.12
C PHE A 66 3.67 -1.26 7.70
N MET A 67 4.61 -0.53 8.30
CA MET A 67 4.88 0.86 7.93
C MET A 67 5.35 1.01 6.48
N LEU A 68 6.18 0.07 5.98
CA LEU A 68 6.62 0.03 4.59
C LEU A 68 5.47 -0.25 3.60
N SER A 69 4.33 -0.75 4.07
CA SER A 69 3.13 -0.92 3.25
C SER A 69 2.16 0.26 3.40
N MET A 70 2.01 0.78 4.62
CA MET A 70 1.07 1.85 4.94
C MET A 70 1.50 3.21 4.39
N LEU A 71 2.78 3.59 4.56
CA LEU A 71 3.27 4.90 4.14
C LEU A 71 3.18 5.13 2.62
N PRO A 72 3.58 4.18 1.75
CA PRO A 72 3.37 4.34 0.31
C PRO A 72 1.90 4.40 -0.07
N THR A 73 1.04 3.64 0.62
CA THR A 73 -0.40 3.66 0.38
C THR A 73 -1.00 5.03 0.71
N LEU A 74 -0.62 5.61 1.86
CA LEU A 74 -1.04 6.97 2.23
C LEU A 74 -0.53 8.03 1.25
N ALA A 75 0.71 7.91 0.79
CA ALA A 75 1.25 8.80 -0.23
C ALA A 75 0.44 8.72 -1.54
N LEU A 76 0.10 7.50 -1.99
CA LEU A 76 -0.73 7.27 -3.17
C LEU A 76 -2.15 7.84 -3.00
N ILE A 77 -2.74 7.75 -1.80
CA ILE A 77 -4.05 8.37 -1.51
C ILE A 77 -3.97 9.88 -1.68
N ILE A 78 -2.93 10.52 -1.12
CA ILE A 78 -2.73 11.97 -1.23
C ILE A 78 -2.52 12.38 -2.68
N MET A 79 -1.72 11.63 -3.44
CA MET A 79 -1.53 11.85 -4.87
C MET A 79 -2.85 11.69 -5.63
N ALA A 80 -3.63 10.65 -5.35
CA ALA A 80 -4.92 10.43 -5.97
C ALA A 80 -5.86 11.63 -5.75
N ILE A 81 -6.05 12.04 -4.49
CA ILE A 81 -6.94 13.16 -4.13
C ILE A 81 -6.49 14.46 -4.79
N SER A 82 -5.20 14.81 -4.68
CA SER A 82 -4.66 16.04 -5.27
C SER A 82 -4.75 16.03 -6.80
N GLY A 83 -4.55 14.87 -7.43
CA GLY A 83 -4.72 14.70 -8.88
C GLY A 83 -6.15 14.95 -9.35
N VAL A 84 -7.15 14.41 -8.63
CA VAL A 84 -8.56 14.66 -8.92
C VAL A 84 -8.92 16.13 -8.74
N ILE A 85 -8.50 16.75 -7.63
CA ILE A 85 -8.78 18.18 -7.36
C ILE A 85 -8.21 19.07 -8.47
N PHE A 86 -6.96 18.81 -8.88
CA PHE A 86 -6.33 19.56 -9.96
C PHE A 86 -7.09 19.39 -11.29
N ALA A 87 -7.51 18.17 -11.62
CA ALA A 87 -8.29 17.90 -12.83
C ALA A 87 -9.63 18.65 -12.83
N MET A 88 -10.33 18.67 -11.69
CA MET A 88 -11.60 19.41 -11.54
C MET A 88 -11.41 20.93 -11.71
N TRP A 89 -10.33 21.49 -11.17
CA TRP A 89 -10.04 22.92 -11.31
C TRP A 89 -9.66 23.31 -12.74
N SER A 90 -8.90 22.46 -13.44
CA SER A 90 -8.49 22.71 -14.83
C SER A 90 -9.63 22.57 -15.86
N ALA A 91 -10.75 21.97 -15.47
CA ALA A 91 -11.92 21.76 -16.34
C ALA A 91 -12.90 22.95 -16.32
N HIS A 92 -12.65 23.96 -15.48
CA HIS A 92 -13.43 25.19 -15.35
C HIS A 92 -12.80 26.35 -16.12
#